data_AF-A0A7V5PFG0-F1
#
_entry.id   AF-A0A7V5PFG0-F1
#
_cell.length_a   1.000
_cell.length_b   1.000
_cell.length_c   1.000
_cell.angle_alpha   90.00
_cell.angle_beta   90.00
_cell.angle_gamma   90.00
#
_symmetry.space_group_name_H-M   'P 1'
#
loop_
_entity.id
_entity.type
_entity.pdbx_description
1 polymer ?
#
loop_
_entity_poly.entity_id
_entity_poly.type
_entity_poly.pdbx_seq_one_letter_code
_entity_poly.pdbx_strand_id
1 'polypeptide(L)'
;MPIPSSRTRWGIISTGYIAGKFAEALQILPEAELYAVANLTFALRTEAANDAYIYGNNGFIHIEEIFAVPERGTLYDKNKQIVEVLEEPVTGNALNYEAEEVMRCLREGLKESPHMPLQRSLEVMRIMDRIREPWGLKYPNDNR
;
A
#
# COMPACT_ATOMS: atom_id res chain seq x y z
N MET A 1 -5.99 -24.65 31.32
CA MET A 1 -6.53 -24.05 30.08
C MET A 1 -5.37 -23.36 29.38
N PRO A 2 -4.88 -23.86 28.24
CA PRO A 2 -3.73 -23.27 27.57
C PRO A 2 -4.15 -22.04 26.75
N ILE A 3 -3.28 -21.04 26.73
CA ILE A 3 -3.42 -19.77 26.00
C ILE A 3 -3.46 -20.08 24.49
N PRO A 4 -4.36 -19.47 23.68
CA PRO A 4 -4.33 -19.67 22.24
C PRO A 4 -3.00 -19.16 21.69
N SER A 5 -2.23 -20.03 21.05
CA SER A 5 -1.03 -19.67 20.30
C SER A 5 -1.47 -18.80 19.11
N SER A 6 -1.46 -17.48 19.29
CA SER A 6 -1.76 -16.54 18.22
C SER A 6 -0.60 -16.56 17.22
N ARG A 7 -0.83 -17.19 16.07
CA ARG A 7 0.10 -17.26 14.93
C ARG A 7 0.59 -15.85 14.57
N THR A 8 1.91 -15.70 14.41
CA THR A 8 2.51 -14.39 14.09
C THR A 8 2.22 -14.05 12.63
N ARG A 9 1.50 -12.96 12.39
CA ARG A 9 1.19 -12.46 11.05
C ARG A 9 2.31 -11.53 10.59
N TRP A 10 2.97 -11.91 9.50
CA TRP A 10 4.04 -11.13 8.90
C TRP A 10 3.59 -10.52 7.57
N GLY A 11 4.08 -9.31 7.27
CA GLY A 11 3.94 -8.66 5.97
C GLY A 11 5.31 -8.30 5.41
N ILE A 12 5.52 -8.54 4.11
CA ILE A 12 6.75 -8.17 3.40
C ILE A 12 6.48 -6.92 2.58
N ILE A 13 7.24 -5.85 2.84
CA ILE A 13 7.34 -4.69 1.94
C ILE A 13 8.76 -4.67 1.40
N SER A 14 8.93 -5.16 0.18
CA SER A 14 10.17 -5.08 -0.58
C SER A 14 9.84 -5.21 -2.06
N THR A 15 10.59 -4.54 -2.92
CA THR A 15 10.50 -4.76 -4.37
C THR A 15 11.50 -5.85 -4.80
N GLY A 16 11.15 -6.62 -5.83
CA GLY A 16 12.08 -7.49 -6.55
C GLY A 16 12.53 -8.80 -5.86
N TYR A 17 13.66 -9.33 -6.33
CA TYR A 17 14.23 -10.66 -6.03
C TYR A 17 14.36 -10.98 -4.53
N ILE A 18 14.65 -9.97 -3.69
CA ILE A 18 14.81 -10.14 -2.24
C ILE A 18 13.47 -10.44 -1.56
N ALA A 19 12.38 -9.77 -1.99
CA ALA A 19 11.03 -10.06 -1.49
C ALA A 19 10.62 -11.50 -1.80
N GLY A 20 10.95 -11.98 -3.00
CA GLY A 20 10.74 -13.37 -3.43
C GLY A 20 11.53 -14.37 -2.59
N LYS A 21 12.84 -14.12 -2.40
CA LYS A 21 13.71 -14.99 -1.58
C LYS A 21 13.27 -15.04 -0.11
N PHE A 22 12.77 -13.94 0.43
CA PHE A 22 12.29 -13.89 1.81
C PHE A 22 10.91 -14.55 1.97
N ALA A 23 10.02 -14.39 1.00
CA ALA A 23 8.75 -15.12 0.94
C ALA A 23 8.98 -16.65 0.87
N GLU A 24 9.94 -17.10 0.04
CA GLU A 24 10.39 -18.49 0.00
C GLU A 24 10.96 -18.95 1.36
N ALA A 25 11.79 -18.14 2.01
CA ALA A 25 12.38 -18.47 3.31
C ALA A 25 11.33 -18.58 4.43
N LEU A 26 10.27 -17.77 4.41
CA LEU A 26 9.18 -17.85 5.38
C LEU A 26 8.39 -19.17 5.29
N GLN A 27 8.35 -19.83 4.13
CA GLN A 27 7.71 -21.15 3.99
C GLN A 27 8.44 -22.26 4.77
N ILE A 28 9.70 -22.04 5.14
CA ILE A 28 10.53 -23.01 5.88
C ILE A 28 10.17 -23.00 7.39
N LEU A 29 9.54 -21.92 7.88
CA LEU A 29 9.14 -21.77 9.26
C LEU A 29 7.68 -22.23 9.45
N PRO A 30 7.42 -23.37 10.11
CA PRO A 30 6.08 -23.94 10.22
C PRO A 30 5.07 -23.04 10.97
N GLU A 31 5.57 -22.13 11.81
CA GLU A 31 4.80 -21.13 12.54
C GLU A 31 4.55 -19.82 11.76
N ALA A 32 5.25 -19.59 10.65
CA ALA A 32 5.09 -18.38 9.86
C ALA A 32 3.98 -18.54 8.82
N GLU A 33 3.11 -17.55 8.74
CA GLU A 33 2.14 -17.42 7.67
C GLU A 33 2.44 -16.13 6.91
N LEU A 34 2.88 -16.28 5.67
CA LEU A 34 2.99 -15.15 4.75
C LEU A 34 1.58 -14.65 4.47
N TYR A 35 1.20 -13.57 5.12
CA TYR A 35 -0.17 -13.08 5.10
C TYR A 35 -0.45 -12.23 3.84
N ALA A 36 0.51 -11.40 3.44
CA ALA A 36 0.44 -10.60 2.23
C ALA A 36 1.84 -10.18 1.75
N VAL A 37 1.96 -9.97 0.44
CA VAL A 37 3.11 -9.32 -0.21
C VAL A 37 2.57 -8.17 -1.04
N ALA A 38 3.25 -7.03 -0.99
CA ALA A 38 3.00 -5.91 -1.89
C ALA A 38 4.23 -5.67 -2.78
N ASN A 39 3.98 -5.43 -4.07
CA ASN A 39 4.99 -4.99 -5.02
C ASN A 39 4.57 -3.65 -5.59
N LEU A 40 5.49 -2.69 -5.60
CA LEU A 40 5.32 -1.40 -6.25
C LEU A 40 6.43 -1.25 -7.29
N THR A 41 6.06 -0.93 -8.52
CA THR A 41 7.01 -0.59 -9.58
C THR A 41 6.80 0.87 -9.96
N PHE A 42 7.90 1.62 -10.10
CA PHE A 42 7.88 3.02 -10.46
C PHE A 42 9.03 3.30 -11.43
N ALA A 43 8.80 4.22 -12.36
CA ALA A 43 9.81 4.67 -13.30
C ALA A 43 9.76 6.19 -13.48
N LEU A 44 10.93 6.82 -13.50
CA LEU A 44 11.08 8.26 -13.77
C LEU A 44 11.26 8.58 -15.25
N ARG A 45 11.85 7.65 -16.01
CA ARG A 45 12.33 7.88 -17.39
C ARG A 45 11.52 7.13 -18.44
N THR A 46 10.65 6.23 -18.02
CA THR A 46 9.83 5.39 -18.89
C THR A 46 8.41 5.43 -18.37
N GLU A 47 7.46 5.31 -19.29
CA GLU A 47 6.08 5.03 -18.92
C GLU A 47 6.01 3.64 -18.28
N ALA A 48 5.39 3.57 -17.12
CA ALA A 48 5.10 2.32 -16.42
C ALA A 48 3.58 2.13 -16.38
N ALA A 49 3.14 0.88 -16.16
CA ALA A 49 1.74 0.63 -15.85
C ALA A 49 1.32 1.50 -14.65
N ASN A 50 0.14 2.09 -14.76
CA ASN A 50 -0.39 3.02 -13.76
C ASN A 50 -1.72 2.50 -13.19
N ASP A 51 -1.72 1.22 -12.83
CA ASP A 51 -2.84 0.51 -12.25
C ASP A 51 -2.43 -0.17 -10.94
N ALA A 52 -3.43 -0.70 -10.21
CA ALA A 52 -3.19 -1.45 -8.99
C ALA A 52 -4.09 -2.67 -8.90
N TYR A 53 -3.57 -3.74 -8.28
CA TYR A 53 -4.31 -4.96 -8.04
C TYR A 53 -4.30 -5.33 -6.56
N ILE A 54 -5.46 -5.79 -6.07
CA ILE A 54 -5.62 -6.39 -4.75
C ILE A 54 -6.11 -7.81 -4.93
N TYR A 55 -5.25 -8.80 -4.68
CA TYR A 55 -5.58 -10.22 -4.86
C TYR A 55 -6.07 -10.85 -3.56
N GLY A 56 -7.09 -11.70 -3.67
CA GLY A 56 -7.60 -12.52 -2.58
C GLY A 56 -7.98 -13.93 -3.07
N ASN A 57 -8.43 -14.78 -2.14
CA ASN A 57 -8.72 -16.19 -2.46
C ASN A 57 -9.92 -16.39 -3.38
N ASN A 58 -10.81 -15.39 -3.49
CA ASN A 58 -12.05 -15.47 -4.27
C ASN A 58 -12.00 -14.70 -5.59
N GLY A 59 -10.87 -14.06 -5.90
CA GLY A 59 -10.74 -13.16 -7.03
C GLY A 59 -9.81 -11.99 -6.73
N PHE A 60 -10.00 -10.87 -7.41
CA PHE A 60 -9.15 -9.70 -7.23
C PHE A 60 -9.88 -8.41 -7.59
N ILE A 61 -9.44 -7.30 -7.01
CA ILE A 61 -9.85 -5.95 -7.40
C ILE A 61 -8.77 -5.40 -8.34
N HIS A 62 -9.18 -4.79 -9.45
CA HIS A 62 -8.34 -4.00 -10.34
C HIS A 62 -8.77 -2.55 -10.24
N ILE A 63 -7.84 -1.68 -9.87
CA ILE A 63 -8.02 -0.24 -9.94
C ILE A 63 -7.31 0.18 -11.23
N GLU A 64 -8.10 0.53 -12.23
CA GLU A 64 -7.58 0.95 -13.53
C GLU A 64 -6.99 2.38 -13.43
N GLU A 65 -6.07 2.69 -14.35
CA GLU A 65 -5.49 4.02 -14.68
C GLU A 65 -5.48 5.12 -13.59
N ILE A 66 -4.29 5.70 -13.34
CA ILE A 66 -4.10 6.77 -12.34
C ILE A 66 -4.56 6.25 -10.96
N PHE A 67 -3.98 5.12 -10.52
CA PHE A 67 -4.35 4.53 -9.22
C PHE A 67 -4.20 5.50 -8.02
N ALA A 68 -3.42 6.57 -8.17
CA ALA A 68 -3.28 7.63 -7.17
C ALA A 68 -4.51 8.55 -7.05
N VAL A 69 -5.33 8.61 -8.10
CA VAL A 69 -6.60 9.35 -8.18
C VAL A 69 -7.62 8.49 -8.94
N PRO A 70 -8.03 7.35 -8.36
CA PRO A 70 -8.84 6.37 -9.08
C PRO A 70 -10.29 6.83 -9.15
N GLU A 71 -10.88 6.77 -10.33
CA GLU A 71 -12.34 6.99 -10.53
C GLU A 71 -13.11 5.69 -10.64
N ARG A 72 -12.39 4.57 -10.76
CA ARG A 72 -12.98 3.27 -11.05
C ARG A 72 -12.20 2.12 -10.42
N GLY A 73 -12.95 1.13 -9.92
CA GLY A 73 -12.41 -0.14 -9.47
C GLY A 73 -13.33 -1.28 -9.88
N THR A 74 -12.76 -2.33 -10.47
CA THR A 74 -13.49 -3.52 -10.91
C THR A 74 -13.14 -4.72 -10.02
N LEU A 75 -14.15 -5.37 -9.43
CA LEU A 75 -14.02 -6.63 -8.72
C LEU A 75 -14.24 -7.79 -9.69
N TYR A 76 -13.28 -8.72 -9.72
CA TYR A 76 -13.33 -9.96 -10.48
C TYR A 76 -13.43 -11.16 -9.56
N ASP A 77 -14.15 -12.20 -9.97
CA ASP A 77 -14.13 -13.51 -9.31
C ASP A 77 -12.89 -14.35 -9.72
N LYS A 78 -12.74 -15.53 -9.12
CA LYS A 78 -11.66 -16.48 -9.45
C LYS A 78 -11.64 -16.95 -10.91
N ASN A 79 -12.76 -16.84 -11.62
CA ASN A 79 -12.90 -17.19 -13.04
C ASN A 79 -12.70 -15.97 -13.95
N LYS A 80 -12.24 -14.83 -13.39
CA LYS A 80 -12.04 -13.55 -14.06
C LYS A 80 -13.33 -12.96 -14.63
N GLN A 81 -14.48 -13.31 -14.08
CA GLN A 81 -15.75 -12.68 -14.40
C GLN A 81 -15.93 -11.44 -13.53
N ILE A 82 -16.47 -10.38 -14.13
CA ILE A 82 -16.79 -9.15 -13.41
C ILE A 82 -17.92 -9.45 -12.42
N VAL A 83 -17.67 -9.19 -11.15
CA VAL A 83 -18.65 -9.28 -10.07
C VAL A 83 -19.29 -7.92 -9.83
N GLU A 84 -18.48 -6.88 -9.79
CA GLU A 84 -18.90 -5.51 -9.48
C GLU A 84 -17.97 -4.50 -10.13
N VAL A 85 -18.52 -3.36 -10.53
CA VAL A 85 -17.77 -2.18 -10.97
C VAL A 85 -18.20 -1.02 -10.09
N LEU A 86 -17.25 -0.39 -9.41
CA LEU A 86 -17.43 0.85 -8.69
C LEU A 86 -16.90 1.98 -9.56
N GLU A 87 -17.74 2.98 -9.81
CA GLU A 87 -17.38 4.20 -10.52
C GLU A 87 -17.73 5.40 -9.63
N GLU A 88 -16.71 6.14 -9.21
CA GLU A 88 -16.81 7.35 -8.40
C GLU A 88 -16.00 8.46 -9.07
N PRO A 89 -16.62 9.26 -9.95
CA PRO A 89 -15.92 10.33 -10.65
C PRO A 89 -15.32 11.35 -9.69
N VAL A 90 -14.09 11.77 -9.95
CA VAL A 90 -13.40 12.74 -9.11
C VAL A 90 -14.03 14.11 -9.34
N THR A 91 -14.40 14.77 -8.24
CA THR A 91 -14.86 16.15 -8.29
C THR A 91 -13.65 17.09 -8.29
N GLY A 92 -13.60 18.06 -9.20
CA GLY A 92 -12.53 19.05 -9.22
C GLY A 92 -11.16 18.45 -9.58
N ASN A 93 -10.17 18.60 -8.70
CA ASN A 93 -8.79 18.15 -8.94
C ASN A 93 -8.32 17.06 -7.96
N ALA A 94 -9.25 16.38 -7.29
CA ALA A 94 -9.04 15.42 -6.19
C ALA A 94 -8.42 15.99 -4.90
N LEU A 95 -7.68 17.09 -4.95
CA LEU A 95 -7.09 17.71 -3.76
C LEU A 95 -8.16 18.35 -2.84
N ASN A 96 -9.38 18.54 -3.35
CA ASN A 96 -10.50 18.98 -2.53
C ASN A 96 -10.81 18.00 -1.38
N TYR A 97 -10.65 16.68 -1.58
CA TYR A 97 -10.95 15.69 -0.55
C TYR A 97 -9.99 15.78 0.65
N GLU A 98 -8.68 15.95 0.39
CA GLU A 98 -7.70 16.16 1.47
C GLU A 98 -7.90 17.52 2.15
N ALA A 99 -8.24 18.57 1.39
CA ALA A 99 -8.55 19.88 1.96
C ALA A 99 -9.79 19.83 2.87
N GLU A 100 -10.83 19.11 2.45
CA GLU A 100 -12.04 18.88 3.25
C GLU A 100 -11.74 18.14 4.55
N GLU A 101 -10.89 17.11 4.51
CA GLU A 101 -10.48 16.36 5.70
C GLU A 101 -9.66 17.24 6.67
N VAL A 102 -8.74 18.06 6.17
CA VAL A 102 -8.00 19.03 7.00
C VAL A 102 -8.97 20.00 7.66
N MET A 103 -9.90 20.57 6.88
CA MET A 103 -10.89 21.50 7.40
C MET A 103 -11.82 20.85 8.43
N ARG A 104 -12.19 19.57 8.25
CA ARG A 104 -12.96 18.78 9.23
C ARG A 104 -12.18 18.61 10.52
N CYS A 105 -10.93 18.16 10.44
CA CYS A 105 -10.06 17.98 11.60
C CYS A 105 -9.90 19.27 12.41
N LEU A 106 -9.65 20.40 11.73
CA LEU A 106 -9.52 21.70 12.39
C LEU A 106 -10.80 22.12 13.11
N ARG A 107 -11.98 21.92 12.49
CA ARG A 107 -13.28 22.22 13.12
C ARG A 107 -13.54 21.37 14.37
N GLU A 108 -13.08 20.13 14.38
CA GLU A 108 -13.20 19.21 15.51
C GLU A 108 -12.08 19.38 16.55
N GLY A 109 -11.13 20.30 16.33
CA GLY A 109 -10.00 20.53 17.24
C GLY A 109 -8.96 19.40 17.24
N LEU A 110 -8.96 18.56 16.20
CA LEU A 110 -7.99 17.49 16.02
C LEU A 110 -6.65 18.05 15.54
N LYS A 111 -5.55 17.41 15.96
CA LYS A 111 -4.19 17.77 15.55
C LYS A 111 -3.65 16.96 14.37
N GLU A 112 -4.36 15.89 14.01
CA GLU A 112 -4.03 14.99 12.91
C GLU A 112 -5.31 14.32 12.40
N SER A 113 -5.28 13.80 11.17
CA SER A 113 -6.39 13.04 10.62
C SER A 113 -6.42 11.63 11.25
N PRO A 114 -7.58 11.13 11.70
CA PRO A 114 -7.73 9.74 12.09
C PRO A 114 -7.56 8.77 10.90
N HIS A 115 -7.78 9.23 9.66
CA HIS A 115 -7.55 8.45 8.44
C HIS A 115 -6.08 8.44 8.03
N MET A 116 -5.38 9.57 8.23
CA MET A 116 -3.95 9.73 7.95
C MET A 116 -3.19 10.26 9.19
N PRO A 117 -2.98 9.43 10.24
CA PRO A 117 -2.22 9.85 11.42
C PRO A 117 -0.75 10.15 11.10
N LEU A 118 -0.12 11.02 11.87
CA LEU A 118 1.30 11.38 11.69
C LEU A 118 2.22 10.16 11.73
N GLN A 119 1.89 9.18 12.60
CA GLN A 119 2.65 7.94 12.73
C GLN A 119 2.72 7.17 11.40
N ARG A 120 1.67 7.21 10.58
CA ARG A 120 1.66 6.58 9.26
C ARG A 120 2.57 7.30 8.27
N SER A 121 2.63 8.64 8.30
CA SER A 121 3.59 9.40 7.48
C SER A 121 5.03 9.02 7.83
N LEU A 122 5.35 8.88 9.13
CA LEU A 122 6.67 8.43 9.57
C LEU A 122 6.99 6.99 9.11
N GLU A 123 6.01 6.09 9.11
CA GLU A 123 6.16 4.73 8.59
C GLU A 123 6.51 4.73 7.09
N VAL A 124 5.81 5.51 6.28
CA VAL A 124 6.10 5.67 4.85
C VAL A 124 7.50 6.23 4.63
N MET A 125 7.88 7.28 5.37
CA MET A 125 9.24 7.86 5.26
C MET A 125 10.33 6.84 5.58
N ARG A 126 10.17 6.04 6.64
CA ARG A 126 11.11 4.97 6.99
C ARG A 126 11.21 3.90 5.89
N ILE A 127 10.10 3.58 5.22
CA ILE A 127 10.12 2.65 4.08
C ILE A 127 10.92 3.25 2.92
N MET A 128 10.68 4.52 2.59
CA MET A 128 11.42 5.22 1.53
C MET A 128 12.93 5.29 1.84
N ASP A 129 13.31 5.50 3.09
CA ASP A 129 14.71 5.47 3.54
C ASP A 129 15.34 4.08 3.36
N ARG A 130 14.62 3.02 3.72
CA ARG A 130 15.10 1.64 3.51
C ARG A 130 15.20 1.27 2.04
N ILE A 131 14.31 1.78 1.18
CA ILE A 131 14.35 1.53 -0.27
C ILE A 131 15.61 2.17 -0.89
N ARG A 132 15.96 3.39 -0.47
CA ARG A 132 17.10 4.14 -1.05
C ARG A 132 18.46 3.75 -0.48
N GLU A 133 18.51 3.18 0.73
CA GLU A 133 19.75 2.80 1.44
C GLU A 133 20.70 1.92 0.60
N PRO A 134 20.25 0.83 -0.06
CA PRO A 134 21.13 -0.01 -0.90
C PRO A 134 21.75 0.71 -2.10
N TRP A 135 21.15 1.81 -2.57
CA TRP A 135 21.67 2.62 -3.67
C TRP A 135 22.70 3.66 -3.20
N GLY A 136 22.89 3.79 -1.88
CA GLY A 136 23.75 4.82 -1.30
C GLY A 136 23.23 6.25 -1.52
N LEU A 137 21.95 6.41 -1.89
CA LEU A 137 21.35 7.71 -2.13
C LEU A 137 21.15 8.47 -0.82
N LYS A 138 21.90 9.55 -0.61
CA LYS A 138 21.83 10.43 0.56
C LYS A 138 21.46 11.86 0.17
N TYR A 139 20.63 12.50 0.99
CA TYR A 139 20.29 13.91 0.88
C TYR A 139 21.09 14.74 1.90
N PRO A 140 21.30 16.05 1.67
CA PRO A 140 22.01 16.92 2.62
C PRO A 140 21.43 16.92 4.05
N ASN A 141 20.13 16.66 4.19
CA ASN A 141 19.43 16.65 5.48
C ASN A 141 19.59 15.34 6.27
N ASP A 142 20.16 14.27 5.70
CA ASP A 142 20.32 12.99 6.41
C ASP A 142 21.41 13.03 7.50
N ASN A 143 22.31 14.01 7.43
CA ASN A 143 23.44 14.17 8.35
C ASN A 143 23.22 15.30 9.37
N ARG A 144 21.97 15.74 9.56
CA ARG A 144 21.60 16.83 10.49
C ARG A 144 20.96 16.29 11.76
#